data_AF-A0A177B1R4-F1
#
_entry.id   AF-A0A177B1R4-F1
#
_cell.length_a   1.000
_cell.length_b   1.000
_cell.length_c   1.000
_cell.angle_alpha   90.00
_cell.angle_beta   90.00
_cell.angle_gamma   90.00
#
_symmetry.space_group_name_H-M   'P 1'
#
loop_
_entity.id
_entity.type
_entity.pdbx_description
1 polymer ?
#
loop_
_entity_poly.entity_id
_entity_poly.type
_entity_poly.pdbx_seq_one_letter_code
_entity_poly.pdbx_strand_id
1 'polypeptide(L)' 'MYLNISQKLKILNDINSGIKPSELSNKYEVSRSTIYYIKKNKDKLINSSKMSYVNFKVRKNFRKSLYPKIEEG' A
#
# COMPACT_ATOMS: atom_id res chain seq x y z
N MET A 1 -6.16 -17.17 -0.37
CA MET A 1 -4.89 -16.45 -0.11
C MET A 1 -5.13 -14.95 -0.12
N TYR A 2 -4.67 -14.23 0.91
CA TYR A 2 -4.82 -12.77 1.00
C TYR A 2 -3.49 -12.09 0.66
N LEU A 3 -3.48 -11.21 -0.34
CA LEU A 3 -2.30 -10.43 -0.73
C LEU A 3 -2.28 -9.08 -0.01
N ASN A 4 -1.14 -8.75 0.60
CA ASN A 4 -0.92 -7.44 1.21
C ASN A 4 -0.69 -6.35 0.14
N ILE A 5 -0.88 -5.07 0.49
CA ILE A 5 -0.72 -3.93 -0.45
C ILE A 5 0.66 -3.95 -1.12
N SER A 6 1.74 -4.19 -0.34
CA SER A 6 3.11 -4.26 -0.88
C SER A 6 3.27 -5.35 -1.95
N GLN A 7 2.67 -6.52 -1.72
CA GLN A 7 2.72 -7.62 -2.70
C GLN A 7 1.93 -7.28 -3.96
N LYS A 8 0.75 -6.66 -3.83
CA LYS A 8 -0.05 -6.19 -4.97
C LYS A 8 0.70 -5.15 -5.82
N LEU A 9 1.47 -4.26 -5.18
CA LEU A 9 2.32 -3.29 -5.88
C LEU A 9 3.49 -3.96 -6.60
N LYS A 10 4.13 -4.96 -6.00
CA LYS A 10 5.18 -5.75 -6.67
C LYS A 10 4.64 -6.46 -7.91
N ILE A 11 3.48 -7.11 -7.81
CA ILE A 11 2.80 -7.75 -8.96
C ILE A 11 2.51 -6.70 -10.05
N LEU A 12 2.04 -5.51 -9.68
CA LEU A 12 1.78 -4.44 -10.65
C LEU A 12 3.05 -3.97 -11.36
N ASN A 13 4.17 -3.85 -10.64
CA ASN A 13 5.46 -3.50 -11.23
C ASN A 13 5.93 -4.58 -12.20
N ASP A 14 5.86 -5.85 -11.81
CA ASP A 14 6.26 -6.97 -12.66
C ASP A 14 5.41 -7.05 -13.94
N ILE A 15 4.10 -6.74 -13.87
CA ILE A 15 3.23 -6.62 -15.05
C ILE A 15 3.73 -5.51 -15.98
N ASN A 16 4.10 -4.35 -15.43
CA ASN A 16 4.59 -3.22 -16.21
C ASN A 16 5.97 -3.49 -16.83
N SER A 17 6.80 -4.30 -16.17
CA SER A 17 8.07 -4.80 -16.70
C SER A 17 7.91 -5.84 -17.82
N GLY A 18 6.67 -6.28 -18.11
CA GLY A 18 6.37 -7.20 -19.19
C GLY A 18 6.35 -8.68 -18.82
N ILE A 19 6.39 -9.03 -17.52
CA ILE A 19 6.27 -10.43 -17.09
C ILE A 19 4.86 -10.96 -17.41
N LYS A 20 4.78 -12.19 -17.93
CA LYS A 20 3.50 -12.77 -18.33
C LYS A 20 2.63 -13.09 -17.10
N PRO A 21 1.29 -12.91 -17.18
CA PRO A 21 0.39 -13.26 -16.08
C PRO A 21 0.46 -14.73 -15.65
N SER A 22 0.83 -15.64 -16.55
CA SER A 22 1.06 -17.05 -16.23
C SER A 22 2.26 -17.27 -15.31
N GLU A 23 3.37 -16.57 -15.57
CA GLU A 23 4.58 -16.65 -14.75
C GLU A 23 4.35 -16.02 -13.38
N LEU A 24 3.62 -14.90 -13.34
CA LEU A 24 3.22 -14.26 -12.09
C LEU A 24 2.28 -15.12 -11.26
N SER A 25 1.39 -15.88 -11.91
CA SER A 25 0.46 -16.79 -11.23
C SER A 25 1.23 -17.85 -10.45
N ASN A 26 2.27 -18.41 -11.06
CA ASN A 26 3.15 -19.38 -10.43
C ASN A 26 4.03 -18.73 -9.35
N LYS A 27 4.68 -17.60 -9.67
CA LYS A 27 5.63 -16.90 -8.78
C LYS A 27 5.00 -16.43 -7.46
N TYR A 28 3.74 -16.00 -7.52
CA TYR A 28 3.02 -15.47 -6.37
C TYR A 28 1.93 -16.41 -5.84
N GLU A 29 1.83 -17.63 -6.38
CA GLU A 29 0.83 -18.66 -6.03
C GLU A 29 -0.62 -18.13 -6.02
N VAL A 30 -0.94 -17.29 -7.01
CA VAL A 30 -2.25 -16.63 -7.10
C VAL A 30 -2.89 -16.87 -8.45
N SER A 31 -4.23 -16.95 -8.46
CA SER A 31 -4.96 -17.16 -9.70
C SER A 31 -4.70 -16.04 -10.71
N ARG A 32 -4.76 -16.37 -12.01
CA ARG A 32 -4.72 -15.37 -13.08
C ARG A 32 -5.82 -14.32 -12.91
N SER A 33 -7.01 -14.70 -12.45
CA SER A 33 -8.12 -13.79 -12.15
C SER A 33 -7.71 -12.73 -11.13
N THR A 34 -6.98 -13.11 -10.08
CA THR A 34 -6.43 -12.18 -9.08
C THR A 34 -5.45 -11.19 -9.71
N ILE A 35 -4.59 -11.66 -10.62
CA ILE A 35 -3.62 -10.82 -11.34
C ILE A 35 -4.33 -9.79 -12.23
N TYR A 36 -5.33 -10.22 -12.99
CA TYR A 36 -6.14 -9.31 -13.80
C TYR A 36 -6.91 -8.30 -12.95
N TYR A 37 -7.43 -8.74 -11.80
CA TYR A 37 -8.10 -7.84 -10.85
C TYR A 37 -7.14 -6.77 -10.30
N ILE A 38 -5.91 -7.15 -9.95
CA ILE A 38 -4.86 -6.21 -9.51
C ILE A 38 -4.55 -5.21 -10.63
N LYS A 39 -4.36 -5.68 -11.87
CA LYS A 39 -4.12 -4.83 -13.04
C LYS A 39 -5.26 -3.84 -13.27
N LYS A 40 -6.51 -4.30 -13.17
CA LYS A 40 -7.72 -3.47 -13.34
C LYS A 40 -7.85 -2.38 -12.26
N ASN A 41 -7.42 -2.67 -11.02
CA ASN A 41 -7.53 -1.75 -9.89
C ASN A 41 -6.23 -1.00 -9.56
N LYS A 42 -5.32 -0.87 -10.53
CA LYS A 42 -3.99 -0.24 -10.34
C LYS A 42 -4.06 1.15 -9.71
N ASP A 43 -5.00 2.00 -10.15
CA ASP A 43 -5.07 3.40 -9.72
C ASP A 43 -5.48 3.50 -8.24
N LYS A 44 -6.42 2.63 -7.82
CA LYS A 44 -6.84 2.52 -6.42
C LYS A 44 -5.70 2.04 -5.53
N LEU A 45 -4.90 1.09 -6.01
CA LEU A 45 -3.75 0.58 -5.26
C LEU A 45 -2.69 1.68 -5.06
N ILE A 46 -2.35 2.42 -6.11
CA ILE A 46 -1.37 3.52 -6.05
C ILE A 46 -1.88 4.65 -5.14
N ASN A 47 -3.16 5.01 -5.23
CA ASN A 47 -3.73 6.04 -4.39
C ASN A 47 -3.77 5.60 -2.91
N SER A 48 -4.09 4.33 -2.63
CA SER A 48 -4.07 3.80 -1.26
C SER A 48 -2.67 3.81 -0.64
N SER A 49 -1.62 3.52 -1.41
CA SER A 49 -0.24 3.56 -0.91
C SER A 49 0.27 4.98 -0.68
N LYS A 50 -0.17 5.94 -1.50
CA LYS A 50 0.14 7.36 -1.29
C LYS A 50 -0.59 7.90 -0.05
N MET A 51 -1.87 7.57 0.11
CA MET A 51 -2.68 8.06 1.22
C MET A 51 -2.18 7.53 2.57
N SER A 52 -1.76 6.26 2.64
CA SER A 52 -1.16 5.71 3.85
C SER A 52 0.13 6.46 4.21
N TYR A 53 1.02 6.71 3.23
CA TYR A 53 2.23 7.50 3.45
C TYR A 53 1.95 8.94 3.96
N VAL A 54 0.98 9.63 3.35
CA VAL A 54 0.57 10.98 3.79
C VAL A 54 0.04 10.95 5.22
N ASN A 55 -0.84 9.98 5.56
CA ASN A 55 -1.39 9.84 6.89
C ASN A 55 -0.32 9.49 7.96
N PHE A 56 0.67 8.67 7.62
CA PHE A 56 1.82 8.41 8.51
C PHE A 56 2.69 9.64 8.72
N LYS A 57 2.90 10.47 7.68
CA LYS A 57 3.66 11.72 7.78
C LYS A 57 2.94 12.76 8.63
N VAL A 58 1.61 12.86 8.51
CA VAL A 58 0.77 13.78 9.31
C VAL A 58 0.75 13.36 10.79
N ARG A 59 0.68 12.05 11.10
CA ARG A 59 0.70 11.55 12.49
C ARG A 59 2.03 11.76 13.24
N LYS A 60 3.16 11.98 12.56
CA LYS A 60 4.41 12.38 13.22
C LYS A 60 4.38 13.81 13.76
N ASN A 61 3.42 14.62 13.33
CA ASN A 61 3.20 15.98 13.79
C ASN A 61 2.05 16.08 14.80
N PHE A 62 1.88 15.09 15.69
CA PHE A 62 1.11 15.33 16.91
C PHE A 62 1.81 16.45 17.68
N ARG A 63 1.26 17.67 17.58
CA ARG A 63 1.69 18.82 18.37
C ARG A 63 1.72 18.37 19.82
N LYS A 64 2.89 18.47 20.47
CA LYS A 64 2.98 18.40 21.93
C LYS A 64 1.95 19.39 22.47
N SER A 65 1.07 18.92 23.35
CA SER A 65 0.04 19.74 23.96
C SER A 65 0.69 20.97 24.63
N LEU A 66 0.22 22.15 24.26
CA LEU A 66 0.66 23.44 24.78
C LEU A 66 -0.06 23.75 26.10
N TYR A 67 -0.12 22.80 27.04
CA TYR A 67 -0.61 23.12 28.38
C TYR A 67 0.60 23.44 29.25
N PRO A 68 0.74 24.68 29.75
CA PRO A 68 1.73 24.96 30.78
C PRO A 68 1.39 24.09 31.99
N LYS A 69 2.42 23.47 32.59
CA LYS A 69 2.27 22.86 33.90
C LYS A 69 1.91 23.99 34.85
N ILE A 70 0.71 23.94 35.41
CA ILE A 70 0.32 24.83 36.49
C ILE A 70 1.18 24.41 37.68
N GLU A 71 2.05 25.30 38.16
CA GLU A 71 2.73 25.12 39.43
C GLU A 71 1.64 25.20 40.53
N GLU A 72 1.34 24.07 41.15
CA GLU A 72 0.57 24.04 42.40
C GLU A 72 1.45 24.67 43.48
N GLY A 73 0.93 25.74 44.09
CA GLY A 73 1.59 26.52 45.15
C GLY A 73 1.58 25.84 46.50
#